data_AF-A0A6P1CZQ2-F1
#
_entry.id   AF-A0A6P1CZQ2-F1
#
_cell.length_a   1.000
_cell.length_b   1.000
_cell.length_c   1.000
_cell.angle_alpha   90.00
_cell.angle_beta   90.00
_cell.angle_gamma   90.00
#
_symmetry.space_group_name_H-M   'P 1'
#
loop_
_entity.id
_entity.type
_entity.pdbx_description
1 polymer ?
#
loop_
_entity_poly.entity_id
_entity_poly.type
_entity_poly.pdbx_seq_one_letter_code
_entity_poly.pdbx_strand_id
1 'polypeptide(L)'
;GYDLTARSAAQVLRRDGIVDDVEVFNVAGSGGIVGLARTVRETGNENLLLVMGLGLVGALNSLPSHYSLSDTTPIARMVEEPEAVLVPAASPYASVRDLQSRWAQDPASVII
;
A
#
# COMPACT_ATOMS: atom_id res chain seq x y z
N GLY A 1 -4.64 6.96 1.79
CA GLY A 1 -4.46 5.80 2.69
C GLY A 1 -5.53 4.75 2.44
N TYR A 2 -5.23 3.46 2.62
CA TYR A 2 -6.07 2.35 2.14
C TYR A 2 -7.49 2.29 2.70
N ASP A 3 -7.68 2.46 4.01
CA ASP A 3 -9.02 2.42 4.65
C ASP A 3 -9.94 3.51 4.08
N LEU A 4 -9.42 4.73 3.93
CA LEU A 4 -10.17 5.85 3.33
C LEU A 4 -10.55 5.55 1.88
N THR A 5 -9.63 5.00 1.09
CA THR A 5 -9.90 4.58 -0.30
C THR A 5 -11.01 3.52 -0.35
N ALA A 6 -10.93 2.50 0.52
CA ALA A 6 -11.93 1.43 0.59
C ALA A 6 -13.32 1.95 0.97
N ARG A 7 -13.40 2.81 1.99
CA ARG A 7 -14.67 3.42 2.43
C ARG A 7 -15.27 4.34 1.39
N SER A 8 -14.42 5.12 0.71
CA SER A 8 -14.87 6.01 -0.39
C SER A 8 -15.42 5.19 -1.56
N ALA A 9 -14.74 4.10 -1.95
CA ALA A 9 -15.23 3.19 -2.97
C ALA A 9 -16.57 2.54 -2.57
N ALA A 10 -16.68 2.04 -1.34
CA ALA A 10 -17.91 1.47 -0.81
C ALA A 10 -19.09 2.48 -0.83
N GLN A 11 -18.83 3.75 -0.53
CA GLN A 11 -19.85 4.80 -0.61
C GLN A 11 -20.32 5.04 -2.05
N VAL A 12 -19.39 5.10 -3.01
CA VAL A 12 -19.72 5.31 -4.43
C VAL A 12 -20.50 4.12 -4.99
N LEU A 13 -20.06 2.89 -4.71
CA LEU A 13 -20.73 1.67 -5.20
C LEU A 13 -22.18 1.58 -4.70
N ARG A 14 -22.43 1.92 -3.43
CA ARG A 14 -23.80 2.00 -2.87
C ARG A 14 -24.61 3.12 -3.50
N ARG A 15 -24.04 4.33 -3.59
CA ARG A 15 -24.73 5.51 -4.16
C ARG A 15 -25.19 5.26 -5.59
N ASP A 16 -24.38 4.56 -6.37
CA ASP A 16 -24.63 4.29 -7.78
C ASP A 16 -25.48 3.00 -7.99
N GLY A 17 -25.92 2.34 -6.91
CA GLY A 17 -26.79 1.16 -6.96
C GLY A 17 -26.11 -0.10 -7.48
N ILE A 18 -24.78 -0.17 -7.43
CA ILE A 18 -24.00 -1.31 -7.92
C ILE A 18 -24.04 -2.47 -6.93
N VAL A 19 -24.08 -2.16 -5.64
CA VAL A 19 -24.14 -3.12 -4.52
C VAL A 19 -25.01 -2.54 -3.40
N ASP A 20 -25.78 -3.41 -2.75
CA ASP A 20 -26.66 -3.01 -1.64
C ASP A 20 -25.86 -2.71 -0.37
N ASP A 21 -24.90 -3.58 -0.03
CA ASP A 21 -24.03 -3.41 1.14
C ASP A 21 -22.58 -3.83 0.87
N VAL A 22 -21.65 -3.16 1.54
CA VAL A 22 -20.20 -3.41 1.49
C VAL A 22 -19.61 -3.24 2.88
N GLU A 23 -19.18 -4.35 3.47
CA GLU A 23 -18.41 -4.30 4.70
C GLU A 23 -16.95 -3.90 4.41
N VAL A 24 -16.46 -2.88 5.11
CA VAL A 24 -15.04 -2.50 5.08
C VAL A 24 -14.41 -2.84 6.42
N PHE A 25 -13.48 -3.78 6.40
CA PHE A 25 -12.73 -4.23 7.57
C PHE A 25 -11.22 -4.20 7.31
N ASN A 26 -10.43 -4.17 8.37
CA ASN A 26 -8.97 -4.08 8.31
C ASN A 26 -8.33 -5.38 8.81
N VAL A 27 -7.38 -5.92 8.05
CA VAL A 27 -6.54 -7.06 8.45
C VAL A 27 -5.13 -6.55 8.71
N ALA A 28 -4.75 -6.44 9.98
CA ALA A 28 -3.43 -5.96 10.37
C ALA A 28 -2.37 -7.07 10.34
N GLY A 29 -1.13 -6.71 10.00
CA GLY A 29 0.04 -7.59 10.14
C GLY A 29 0.95 -7.62 8.92
N SER A 30 2.26 -7.73 9.17
CA SER A 30 3.33 -7.94 8.18
C SER A 30 3.24 -7.04 6.95
N GLY A 31 2.97 -5.75 7.14
CA GLY A 31 2.85 -4.78 6.03
C GLY A 31 1.73 -5.07 5.03
N GLY A 32 0.74 -5.89 5.40
CA GLY A 32 -0.39 -6.29 4.53
C GLY A 32 -0.29 -7.72 3.99
N ILE A 33 0.82 -8.44 4.22
CA ILE A 33 1.00 -9.83 3.75
C ILE A 33 -0.08 -10.75 4.34
N VAL A 34 -0.54 -10.49 5.57
CA VAL A 34 -1.64 -11.27 6.18
C VAL A 34 -2.95 -11.10 5.41
N GLY A 35 -3.24 -9.87 4.96
CA GLY A 35 -4.39 -9.57 4.11
C GLY A 35 -4.28 -10.28 2.75
N LEU A 36 -3.10 -10.20 2.11
CA LEU A 36 -2.82 -10.91 0.85
C LEU A 36 -3.03 -12.42 0.99
N ALA A 37 -2.46 -13.03 2.05
CA ALA A 37 -2.59 -14.46 2.29
C ALA A 37 -4.06 -14.88 2.45
N ARG A 38 -4.90 -14.05 3.07
CA ARG A 38 -6.35 -14.30 3.15
C ARG A 38 -6.98 -14.24 1.76
N THR A 39 -6.71 -13.18 0.99
CA THR A 39 -7.25 -13.01 -0.37
C THR A 39 -6.90 -14.19 -1.28
N VAL A 40 -5.63 -14.64 -1.26
CA VAL A 40 -5.20 -15.79 -2.06
C VAL A 40 -5.88 -17.09 -1.61
N ARG A 41 -6.01 -17.31 -0.30
CA ARG A 41 -6.70 -18.51 0.22
C ARG A 41 -8.19 -18.54 -0.08
N GLU A 42 -8.81 -17.39 -0.30
CA GLU A 42 -10.21 -17.26 -0.70
C GLU A 42 -10.36 -17.13 -2.23
N THR A 43 -9.46 -17.74 -3.01
CA THR A 43 -9.58 -17.80 -4.48
C THR A 43 -10.95 -18.32 -4.90
N GLY A 44 -11.60 -17.58 -5.81
CA GLY A 44 -12.97 -17.87 -6.27
C GLY A 44 -14.07 -17.21 -5.43
N ASN A 45 -13.73 -16.54 -4.32
CA ASN A 45 -14.69 -15.73 -3.57
C ASN A 45 -14.93 -14.39 -4.29
N GLU A 46 -16.07 -14.27 -4.97
CA GLU A 46 -16.47 -13.06 -5.70
C GLU A 46 -16.88 -11.89 -4.78
N ASN A 47 -17.01 -12.13 -3.47
CA ASN A 47 -17.46 -11.13 -2.49
C ASN A 47 -16.32 -10.55 -1.64
N LEU A 48 -15.06 -10.87 -1.95
CA LEU A 48 -13.89 -10.39 -1.22
C LEU A 48 -12.95 -9.59 -2.13
N LEU A 49 -12.71 -8.33 -1.77
CA LEU A 49 -11.72 -7.48 -2.43
C LEU A 49 -10.65 -7.04 -1.43
N LEU A 50 -9.41 -6.96 -1.91
CA LEU A 50 -8.29 -6.38 -1.18
C LEU A 50 -7.99 -4.99 -1.72
N VAL A 51 -8.10 -3.98 -0.86
CA VAL A 51 -7.52 -2.66 -1.13
C VAL A 51 -6.08 -2.64 -0.63
N MET A 52 -5.14 -2.39 -1.54
CA MET A 52 -3.70 -2.40 -1.28
C MET A 52 -3.00 -1.28 -2.05
N GLY A 53 -1.72 -1.06 -1.75
CA GLY A 53 -0.84 -0.18 -2.52
C GLY A 53 0.63 -0.43 -2.20
N LEU A 54 1.46 0.60 -2.37
CA LEU A 54 2.92 0.51 -2.30
C LEU A 54 3.44 -0.12 -0.99
N GLY A 55 2.72 0.04 0.12
CA GLY A 55 3.08 -0.57 1.41
C GLY A 55 3.15 -2.10 1.37
N LEU A 56 2.18 -2.77 0.73
CA LEU A 56 2.22 -4.23 0.56
C LEU A 56 3.32 -4.64 -0.43
N VAL A 57 3.51 -3.87 -1.49
CA VAL A 57 4.60 -4.11 -2.46
C VAL A 57 5.96 -4.03 -1.76
N GLY A 58 6.20 -3.01 -0.95
CA GLY A 58 7.41 -2.86 -0.15
C GLY A 58 7.60 -4.00 0.85
N ALA A 59 6.51 -4.40 1.54
CA ALA A 59 6.54 -5.54 2.46
C ALA A 59 6.94 -6.84 1.77
N LEU A 60 6.41 -7.14 0.58
CA LEU A 60 6.77 -8.32 -0.20
C LEU A 60 8.23 -8.31 -0.69
N ASN A 61 8.84 -7.13 -0.83
CA ASN A 61 10.26 -7.01 -1.18
C ASN A 61 11.19 -7.17 0.03
N SER A 62 10.69 -6.95 1.25
CA SER A 62 11.52 -6.89 2.47
C SER A 62 11.28 -8.04 3.44
N LEU A 63 10.12 -8.69 3.38
CA LEU A 63 9.69 -9.75 4.28
C LEU A 63 9.42 -11.04 3.51
N PRO A 64 9.72 -12.22 4.09
CA PRO A 64 9.39 -13.48 3.46
C PRO A 64 7.87 -13.65 3.33
N SER A 65 7.44 -14.14 2.17
CA SER A 65 6.05 -14.48 1.87
C SER A 65 5.99 -15.72 1.00
N HIS A 66 5.02 -16.59 1.27
CA HIS A 66 4.67 -17.72 0.38
C HIS A 66 3.72 -17.32 -0.75
N TYR A 67 3.23 -16.07 -0.74
CA TYR A 67 2.26 -15.54 -1.68
C TYR A 67 2.76 -14.27 -2.35
N SER A 68 2.36 -14.08 -3.60
CA SER A 68 2.66 -12.93 -4.45
C SER A 68 1.36 -12.25 -4.90
N LEU A 69 1.46 -10.99 -5.35
CA LEU A 69 0.34 -10.29 -5.97
C LEU A 69 -0.13 -10.99 -7.26
N SER A 70 0.76 -11.72 -7.94
CA SER A 70 0.43 -12.54 -9.11
C SER A 70 -0.53 -13.69 -8.80
N ASP A 71 -0.69 -14.06 -7.52
CA ASP A 71 -1.61 -15.10 -7.08
C ASP A 71 -3.03 -14.56 -6.85
N THR A 72 -3.28 -13.31 -7.23
CA THR A 72 -4.58 -12.63 -7.13
C THR A 72 -5.04 -12.13 -8.49
N THR A 73 -6.33 -11.80 -8.62
CA THR A 73 -6.89 -11.20 -9.83
C THR A 73 -6.86 -9.67 -9.74
N PRO A 74 -6.12 -8.96 -10.60
CA PRO A 74 -6.13 -7.50 -10.62
C PRO A 74 -7.49 -6.97 -11.11
N ILE A 75 -8.06 -6.00 -10.38
CA ILE A 75 -9.35 -5.39 -10.74
C ILE A 75 -9.15 -4.02 -11.37
N ALA A 76 -8.64 -3.04 -10.61
CA ALA A 76 -8.44 -1.68 -11.07
C ALA A 76 -7.42 -0.92 -10.23
N ARG A 77 -6.76 0.08 -10.83
CA ARG A 77 -6.03 1.12 -10.09
C ARG A 77 -7.02 2.24 -9.75
N MET A 78 -7.19 2.51 -8.46
CA MET A 78 -8.18 3.47 -7.97
C MET A 78 -7.60 4.87 -7.71
N VAL A 79 -6.41 4.92 -7.10
CA VAL A 79 -5.76 6.15 -6.69
C VAL A 79 -4.26 6.06 -6.96
N GLU A 80 -3.64 7.23 -7.15
CA GLU A 80 -2.19 7.40 -7.19
C GLU A 80 -1.83 8.46 -6.15
N GLU A 81 -0.90 8.13 -5.25
CA GLU A 81 -0.48 8.99 -4.15
C GLU A 81 1.01 9.32 -4.34
N PRO A 82 1.39 10.55 -4.69
CA PRO A 82 2.81 10.92 -4.78
C PRO A 82 3.43 10.95 -3.39
N GLU A 83 4.61 10.33 -3.24
CA GLU A 83 5.41 10.45 -2.02
C GLU A 83 6.32 11.68 -2.11
N ALA A 84 6.53 12.34 -0.96
CA ALA A 84 7.41 13.48 -0.82
C ALA A 84 8.46 13.22 0.26
N VAL A 85 9.72 13.59 -0.04
CA VAL A 85 10.79 13.62 0.94
C VAL A 85 10.85 15.02 1.53
N LEU A 86 10.55 15.13 2.82
CA LEU A 86 10.64 16.38 3.55
C LEU A 86 11.89 16.42 4.42
N VAL A 87 12.49 17.60 4.53
CA VAL A 87 13.62 17.85 5.41
C VAL A 87 13.35 19.08 6.28
N PRO A 88 13.97 19.20 7.46
CA PRO A 88 13.89 20.42 8.25
C PRO A 88 14.35 21.65 7.44
N ALA A 89 13.83 22.83 7.77
CA ALA A 89 14.21 24.06 7.07
C ALA A 89 15.72 24.35 7.09
N ALA A 90 16.43 23.92 8.15
CA ALA A 90 17.88 24.05 8.30
C ALA A 90 18.68 22.87 7.72
N SER A 91 18.04 21.99 6.93
CA SER A 91 18.68 20.81 6.35
C SER A 91 19.80 21.18 5.39
N PRO A 92 20.96 20.48 5.42
CA PRO A 92 22.00 20.64 4.42
C PRO A 92 21.63 20.05 3.05
N TYR A 93 20.55 19.27 2.97
CA TYR A 93 20.09 18.65 1.72
C TYR A 93 19.12 19.57 1.00
N ALA A 94 19.57 20.18 -0.10
CA ALA A 94 18.74 21.04 -0.94
C ALA A 94 18.11 20.27 -2.12
N SER A 95 18.57 19.04 -2.36
CA SER A 95 18.08 18.18 -3.42
C SER A 95 18.12 16.70 -3.05
N VAL A 96 17.35 15.89 -3.79
CA VAL A 96 17.41 14.42 -3.69
C VAL A 96 18.82 13.89 -3.99
N ARG A 97 19.57 14.56 -4.88
CA ARG A 97 20.94 14.18 -5.21
C ARG A 97 21.88 14.35 -4.03
N ASP A 98 21.69 15.38 -3.21
CA ASP A 98 22.52 15.61 -2.02
C ASP A 98 22.29 14.49 -1.00
N LEU A 99 21.02 14.13 -0.79
CA LEU A 99 20.63 13.02 0.07
C LEU A 99 21.22 11.69 -0.42
N GLN A 100 21.08 11.38 -1.71
CA GLN A 100 21.64 10.17 -2.32
C GLN A 100 23.17 10.12 -2.18
N SER A 101 23.85 11.23 -2.46
CA SER A 101 25.30 11.31 -2.40
C SER A 101 25.81 11.10 -0.98
N ARG A 102 25.14 11.71 0.02
CA ARG A 102 25.51 11.55 1.42
C ARG A 102 25.22 10.13 1.92
N TRP A 103 24.07 9.56 1.56
CA TRP A 103 23.73 8.17 1.90
C TRP A 103 24.77 7.19 1.33
N ALA A 104 25.14 7.32 0.05
CA ALA A 104 26.13 6.44 -0.57
C ALA A 104 27.51 6.51 0.10
N GLN A 105 27.90 7.68 0.61
CA GLN A 105 29.19 7.87 1.29
C GLN A 105 29.17 7.35 2.73
N ASP A 106 28.09 7.62 3.46
CA ASP A 106 27.97 7.32 4.89
C ASP A 106 26.50 7.11 5.27
N PRO A 107 25.98 5.89 5.08
CA PRO A 107 24.58 5.58 5.35
C PRO A 107 24.13 5.86 6.78
N ALA A 108 25.03 5.67 7.75
CA ALA A 108 24.71 5.88 9.16
C ALA A 108 24.50 7.36 9.52
N SER A 109 24.98 8.28 8.68
CA SER A 109 24.81 9.72 8.88
C SER A 109 23.46 10.28 8.40
N VAL A 110 22.70 9.49 7.64
CA VAL A 110 21.35 9.86 7.22
C VAL A 110 20.38 9.21 8.20
N ILE A 111 19.87 9.99 9.15
CA ILE A 111 18.85 9.54 10.09
C ILE A 111 17.48 9.79 9.43
N ILE A 112 16.72 8.72 9.24
CA ILE A 112 15.38 8.69 8.64
C ILE A 112 14.33 8.57 9.75
#